data_AF-A0A971BSK0-F1
#
_entry.id   AF-A0A971BSK0-F1
#
_cell.length_a   1.000
_cell.length_b   1.000
_cell.length_c   1.000
_cell.angle_alpha   90.00
_cell.angle_beta   90.00
_cell.angle_gamma   90.00
#
_symmetry.space_group_name_H-M   'P 1'
#
loop_
_entity.id
_entity.type
_entity.pdbx_description
1 polymer ?
#
loop_
_entity_poly.entity_id
_entity_poly.type
_entity_poly.pdbx_seq_one_letter_code
_entity_poly.pdbx_strand_id
1 'polypeptide(L)' 'MEYNEAIEILKGILKNHPLNEKEKEAVMTALGVLSWGGLYESKLKDRKSKRDKSAQW' A
#
# COMPACT_ATOMS: atom_id res chain seq x y z
N MET A 1 9.68 -3.91 3.60
CA MET A 1 9.22 -3.04 2.51
C MET A 1 7.89 -2.48 2.96
N GLU A 2 7.76 -1.15 3.01
CA GLU A 2 6.48 -0.52 3.36
C GLU A 2 5.48 -0.72 2.21
N TYR A 3 4.17 -0.79 2.49
CA TYR A 3 3.15 -0.99 1.45
C TYR A 3 3.23 0.05 0.32
N ASN A 4 3.57 1.29 0.66
CA ASN A 4 3.67 2.38 -0.32
C ASN A 4 4.79 2.12 -1.35
N GLU A 5 5.93 1.63 -0.89
CA GLU A 5 7.08 1.32 -1.75
C GLU A 5 6.77 0.16 -2.70
N ALA A 6 6.11 -0.89 -2.20
CA ALA A 6 5.64 -2.00 -3.03
C ALA A 6 4.63 -1.55 -4.10
N ILE A 7 3.70 -0.65 -3.75
CA ILE A 7 2.71 -0.10 -4.68
C ILE A 7 3.38 0.70 -5.81
N GLU A 8 4.39 1.51 -5.50
CA GLU A 8 5.12 2.29 -6.51
C GLU A 8 5.88 1.40 -7.49
N ILE A 9 6.56 0.37 -6.98
CA ILE A 9 7.28 -0.62 -7.82
C ILE A 9 6.30 -1.34 -8.75
N LEU A 10 5.18 -1.84 -8.23
CA LEU A 10 4.18 -2.56 -9.03
C LEU A 10 3.53 -1.68 -10.10
N LYS A 11 3.27 -0.40 -9.79
CA LYS A 11 2.82 0.58 -10.80
C LYS A 11 3.86 0.81 -11.89
N GLY A 12 5.14 0.85 -11.52
CA GLY A 12 6.26 0.94 -12.45
C GLY A 12 6.32 -0.26 -13.40
N ILE A 13 6.16 -1.48 -12.87
CA ILE A 13 6.13 -2.71 -13.66
C ILE A 13 4.96 -2.69 -14.66
N LEU A 14 3.76 -2.29 -14.23
CA LEU A 14 2.59 -2.15 -15.11
C LEU A 14 2.80 -1.18 -16.28
N LYS A 15 3.58 -0.11 -16.07
CA LYS A 15 3.81 0.94 -17.07
C LYS A 15 4.97 0.62 -18.01
N ASN A 16 6.03 0.00 -17.49
CA ASN A 16 7.30 -0.12 -18.19
C ASN A 16 7.56 -1.52 -18.77
N HIS A 17 6.83 -2.55 -18.30
CA HIS A 17 7.01 -3.91 -18.78
C HIS A 17 5.81 -4.40 -19.60
N PRO A 18 6.05 -5.04 -20.76
CA PRO A 18 5.00 -5.74 -21.48
C PRO A 18 4.63 -7.00 -20.68
N LEU A 19 3.59 -6.87 -19.86
CA LEU A 19 3.00 -7.98 -19.11
C LEU A 19 1.95 -8.69 -19.97
N ASN A 20 1.92 -10.01 -19.89
CA ASN A 20 0.82 -10.79 -20.42
C ASN A 20 -0.45 -10.61 -19.55
N GLU A 21 -1.58 -11.12 -20.03
CA GLU A 21 -2.88 -10.89 -19.39
C GLU A 21 -2.94 -11.41 -17.94
N LYS A 22 -2.37 -12.59 -17.70
CA LYS A 22 -2.28 -13.20 -16.36
C LYS A 22 -1.37 -12.43 -15.43
N GLU A 23 -0.24 -11.95 -15.94
CA GLU A 23 0.71 -11.12 -15.18
C GLU A 23 0.08 -9.77 -14.80
N LYS A 24 -0.66 -9.13 -15.71
CA LYS A 24 -1.39 -7.89 -15.41
C LYS A 24 -2.43 -8.10 -14.31
N GLU A 25 -3.19 -9.18 -14.40
CA GLU A 25 -4.22 -9.53 -13.40
C GLU A 25 -3.59 -9.79 -12.02
N ALA A 26 -2.47 -10.52 -11.97
CA ALA A 26 -1.74 -10.76 -10.73
C ALA A 26 -1.23 -9.45 -10.10
N VAL A 27 -0.65 -8.55 -10.92
CA VAL A 27 -0.14 -7.25 -10.44
C VAL A 27 -1.28 -6.34 -9.96
N MET A 28 -2.41 -6.30 -10.68
CA MET A 28 -3.58 -5.53 -10.26
C MET A 28 -4.20 -6.07 -8.96
N THR A 29 -4.26 -7.40 -8.81
CA THR A 29 -4.73 -8.04 -7.57
C THR A 29 -3.82 -7.70 -6.39
N ALA A 30 -2.50 -7.78 -6.58
CA ALA A 30 -1.53 -7.39 -5.56
C ALA A 30 -1.67 -5.91 -5.17
N LEU A 31 -1.80 -5.01 -6.15
CA LEU A 31 -2.05 -3.59 -5.89
C LEU A 31 -3.32 -3.36 -5.07
N GLY A 32 -4.40 -4.08 -5.37
CA GLY A 32 -5.63 -4.06 -4.59
C GLY A 32 -5.38 -4.44 -3.14
N VAL A 33 -4.80 -5.61 -2.87
CA VAL A 33 -4.54 -6.10 -1.51
C VAL A 33 -3.62 -5.15 -0.74
N LEU A 34 -2.52 -4.69 -1.37
CA LEU A 34 -1.56 -3.79 -0.74
C LEU A 34 -2.15 -2.41 -0.44
N SER A 35 -3.06 -1.92 -1.28
CA SER A 35 -3.74 -0.65 -1.03
C SER A 35 -4.67 -0.72 0.19
N TRP A 36 -5.30 -1.87 0.44
CA TRP A 36 -6.07 -2.10 1.67
C TRP A 36 -5.16 -2.22 2.90
N GLY A 37 -4.03 -2.91 2.77
CA GLY A 37 -3.01 -3.03 3.82
C GLY A 37 -2.42 -1.67 4.23
N GLY A 38 -2.05 -0.84 3.26
CA GLY A 38 -1.54 0.51 3.50
C GLY A 38 -2.56 1.45 4.15
N LEU A 39 -3.85 1.34 3.77
CA LEU A 39 -4.92 2.12 4.40
C LEU A 39 -5.11 1.73 5.88
N TYR A 40 -4.97 0.44 6.20
CA TYR A 40 -5.06 -0.07 7.56
C TYR A 40 -3.88 0.40 8.42
N GLU A 41 -2.65 0.34 7.92
CA GLU A 41 -1.47 0.88 8.62
C GLU A 41 -1.57 2.39 8.85
N SER A 42 -2.04 3.15 7.87
CA SER A 42 -2.25 4.59 8.01
C SER A 42 -3.25 4.91 9.13
N LYS A 43 -4.39 4.19 9.17
CA LYS A 43 -5.39 4.33 10.25
C LYS A 43 -4.85 3.96 11.63
N LEU A 44 -3.96 2.96 11.72
CA LEU A 44 -3.30 2.58 12.97
C LEU A 44 -2.28 3.63 13.43
N LYS A 45 -1.45 4.16 12.52
CA LYS A 45 -0.50 5.25 12.80
C LYS A 45 -1.23 6.53 13.25
N ASP A 46 -2.36 6.87 12.64
CA ASP A 46 -3.22 7.99 13.05
C ASP A 46 -3.85 7.79 14.43
N ARG A 47 -4.34 6.57 14.72
CA ARG A 47 -4.87 6.25 16.05
C ARG A 47 -3.79 6.34 17.13
N LYS A 48 -2.57 5.86 16.85
CA LYS A 48 -1.45 5.92 17.79
C LYS A 48 -1.02 7.37 18.05
N SER A 49 -0.91 8.19 17.00
CA SER A 49 -0.58 9.61 17.13
C SER A 49 -1.62 10.41 17.92
N LYS A 50 -2.91 10.07 17.79
CA LYS A 50 -3.98 10.69 18.61
C LYS A 50 -3.90 10.29 20.08
N ARG A 51 -3.47 9.06 20.39
CA ARG A 51 -3.34 8.55 21.76
C ARG A 51 -2.17 9.19 22.51
N ASP A 52 -1.05 9.43 21.83
CA ASP A 52 0.10 10.16 22.42
C ASP A 52 -0.26 11.62 22.74
N LYS A 53 -0.98 12.32 21.85
CA LYS A 53 -1.40 13.70 22.10
C LYS A 53 -2.37 13.84 23.27
N SER A 54 -3.20 12.83 23.54
CA SER A 54 -4.10 12.84 24.70
C SER A 54 -3.41 12.52 26.04
N ALA A 55 -2.19 11.98 26.03
CA ALA A 55 -1.42 11.67 27.24
C ALA A 55 -0.51 12.83 27.70
N GLN A 56 -0.49 13.94 26.95
CA GLN A 56 0.31 15.14 27.25
C GLN A 56 -0.50 16.29 27.91
N TRP A 57 -1.70 16.02 28.44
CA TRP A 57 -2.49 16.98 29.22
C TRP A 57 -2.47 16.67 30.70
#